data_AF-A0A9W8F402-F1
#
_entry.id   AF-A0A9W8F402-F1
#
_cell.length_a   1.000
_cell.length_b   1.000
_cell.length_c   1.000
_cell.angle_alpha   90.00
_cell.angle_beta   90.00
_cell.angle_gamma   90.00
#
_symmetry.space_group_name_H-M   'P 1'
#
loop_
_entity.id
_entity.type
_entity.pdbx_description
1 polymer ?
#
loop_
_entity_poly.entity_id
_entity_poly.type
_entity_poly.pdbx_seq_one_letter_code
_entity_poly.pdbx_strand_id
1 'polypeptide(L)'
;MPCQRLLTSSAVAKSGDGNPLKRLADLAQSLSEDEQVSDSAETSRSAWLPSFPPRIWSPDTESEESMLQGPNTQPPTQGAASRHRWTSDEKRRLLAVINQCRQSSTGPIVWPDVQERFKHRSLIACRDVYYRFLRQQATVVASDDHKSGRQKYSATEIQKLNELVRKYGEHSWTTVAREMEAATGISRHKGVYLSYWNSTLCPKAQSAPPWTAERTKRLQNLVSEHGPDPVFLAYKFFPEYTPYIIKDRMTRLRQASVGQEER
;
A
#
# COMPACT_ATOMS: atom_id res chain seq x y z
N MET A 1 -59.97 -34.95 -12.38
CA MET A 1 -61.00 -33.97 -11.97
C MET A 1 -60.49 -32.57 -12.32
N PRO A 2 -60.85 -32.00 -13.49
CA PRO A 2 -60.49 -30.63 -13.84
C PRO A 2 -61.59 -29.67 -13.42
N CYS A 3 -61.28 -28.70 -12.56
CA CYS A 3 -62.19 -27.60 -12.25
C CYS A 3 -61.75 -26.32 -12.96
N GLN A 4 -62.78 -25.63 -13.45
CA GLN A 4 -62.78 -24.63 -14.49
C GLN A 4 -62.29 -23.25 -14.03
N ARG A 5 -61.90 -22.46 -15.04
CA ARG A 5 -61.73 -21.00 -15.07
C ARG A 5 -62.80 -20.23 -14.31
N LEU A 6 -62.41 -19.13 -13.68
CA LEU A 6 -63.14 -17.86 -13.77
C LEU A 6 -62.18 -16.69 -13.98
N LEU A 7 -62.48 -15.90 -15.01
CA LEU A 7 -61.94 -14.60 -15.37
C LEU A 7 -62.69 -13.51 -14.58
N THR A 8 -62.02 -12.45 -14.15
CA THR A 8 -62.60 -11.09 -14.14
C THR A 8 -61.53 -9.99 -14.24
N SER A 9 -61.78 -9.10 -15.22
CA SER A 9 -61.58 -7.64 -15.29
C SER A 9 -60.27 -7.01 -14.81
N SER A 10 -59.45 -6.41 -15.70
CA SER A 10 -59.67 -5.13 -16.40
C SER A 10 -59.40 -3.90 -15.52
N ALA A 11 -58.25 -3.26 -15.76
CA ALA A 11 -58.05 -1.84 -15.54
C ALA A 11 -57.12 -1.29 -16.63
N VAL A 12 -57.73 -0.48 -17.50
CA VAL A 12 -57.13 0.35 -18.54
C VAL A 12 -56.43 1.54 -17.87
N ALA A 13 -55.14 1.75 -18.17
CA ALA A 13 -54.49 3.05 -18.04
C ALA A 13 -53.76 3.37 -19.35
N LYS A 14 -54.22 4.46 -19.97
CA LYS A 14 -53.76 4.99 -21.25
C LYS A 14 -52.43 5.75 -21.13
N SER A 15 -51.69 5.70 -22.23
CA SER A 15 -50.83 6.74 -22.82
C SER A 15 -49.65 7.27 -22.00
N GLY A 16 -48.48 6.86 -22.46
CA GLY A 16 -47.20 7.53 -22.21
C GLY A 16 -46.11 6.99 -23.12
N ASP A 17 -46.36 6.92 -24.44
CA ASP A 17 -45.33 6.62 -25.45
C ASP A 17 -44.35 7.78 -25.55
N GLY A 18 -43.44 7.85 -24.58
CA GLY A 18 -42.23 8.65 -24.62
C GLY A 18 -41.05 7.70 -24.66
N ASN A 19 -40.69 7.20 -25.85
CA ASN A 19 -39.52 6.37 -26.07
C ASN A 19 -38.24 7.23 -25.93
N PRO A 20 -37.42 7.08 -24.86
CA PRO A 20 -36.22 7.89 -24.67
C PRO A 20 -35.03 7.40 -25.50
N LEU A 21 -35.17 6.29 -26.25
CA LEU A 21 -34.07 5.67 -27.00
C LEU A 21 -33.86 6.22 -28.42
N LYS A 22 -34.65 7.22 -28.86
CA LYS A 22 -34.46 7.86 -30.18
C LYS A 22 -33.66 9.18 -30.17
N ARG A 23 -33.19 9.67 -29.02
CA ARG A 23 -32.44 10.94 -28.93
C ARG A 23 -30.92 10.82 -28.80
N LEU A 24 -30.36 9.61 -28.82
CA LEU A 24 -28.89 9.40 -28.74
C LEU A 24 -28.24 8.98 -30.07
N ALA A 25 -29.01 8.82 -31.15
CA ALA A 25 -28.47 8.42 -32.45
C ALA A 25 -28.01 9.61 -33.32
N ASP A 26 -28.53 10.82 -33.12
CA ASP A 26 -28.27 11.97 -34.00
C ASP A 26 -27.12 12.90 -33.54
N LEU A 27 -26.31 12.49 -32.55
CA LEU A 27 -25.15 13.25 -32.08
C LEU A 27 -23.80 12.59 -32.42
N ALA A 28 -23.79 11.47 -33.13
CA ALA A 28 -22.58 10.72 -33.48
C ALA A 28 -22.01 11.06 -34.88
N GLN A 29 -22.53 12.08 -35.58
CA GLN A 29 -22.21 12.32 -36.99
C GLN A 29 -21.66 13.73 -37.31
N SER A 30 -21.06 14.42 -36.32
CA SER A 30 -20.55 15.80 -36.51
C SER A 30 -19.17 16.08 -35.89
N LEU A 31 -18.30 15.08 -35.72
CA LEU A 31 -16.91 15.29 -35.27
C LEU A 31 -15.91 14.41 -36.04
N SER A 32 -16.01 14.44 -37.36
CA SER A 32 -14.96 13.96 -38.27
C SER A 32 -14.71 15.07 -39.27
N GLU A 33 -13.77 15.96 -38.97
CA GLU A 33 -12.89 16.60 -39.95
C GLU A 33 -11.89 17.51 -39.21
N ASP A 34 -10.64 17.41 -39.64
CA ASP A 34 -9.51 18.32 -39.43
C ASP A 34 -8.87 18.42 -38.03
N GLU A 35 -7.80 17.64 -37.83
CA GLU A 35 -6.51 18.26 -37.48
C GLU A 35 -5.32 17.39 -37.90
N GLN A 36 -4.75 17.77 -39.04
CA GLN A 36 -3.47 17.33 -39.55
C GLN A 36 -2.44 18.41 -39.18
N VAL A 37 -1.66 18.17 -38.12
CA VAL A 37 -0.51 19.01 -37.72
C VAL A 37 0.62 18.06 -37.29
N SER A 38 1.56 17.78 -38.19
CA SER A 38 2.90 18.37 -38.24
C SER A 38 3.85 17.88 -37.15
N ASP A 39 4.68 16.92 -37.57
CA ASP A 39 6.13 17.05 -37.68
C ASP A 39 6.99 17.47 -36.46
N SER A 40 8.03 16.66 -36.26
CA SER A 40 9.36 17.05 -35.77
C SER A 40 9.54 17.53 -34.33
N ALA A 41 10.02 16.61 -33.47
CA ALA A 41 11.11 16.92 -32.51
C ALA A 41 11.71 15.63 -31.95
N GLU A 42 12.64 15.04 -32.71
CA GLU A 42 13.54 13.98 -32.26
C GLU A 42 14.55 14.56 -31.25
N THR A 43 14.16 14.62 -29.97
CA THR A 43 15.05 15.07 -28.89
C THR A 43 15.85 13.88 -28.38
N SER A 44 17.04 13.71 -28.96
CA SER A 44 18.11 12.88 -28.43
C SER A 44 18.43 13.29 -26.99
N ARG A 45 17.93 12.52 -26.02
CA ARG A 45 18.34 12.61 -24.62
C ARG A 45 19.52 11.68 -24.40
N SER A 46 20.71 12.22 -24.59
CA SER A 46 21.97 11.61 -24.19
C SER A 46 21.91 11.18 -22.72
N ALA A 47 22.19 9.91 -22.51
CA ALA A 47 22.26 9.26 -21.22
C ALA A 47 23.39 9.83 -20.37
N TRP A 48 23.05 10.65 -19.38
CA TRP A 48 23.94 10.94 -18.26
C TRP A 48 23.82 9.80 -17.26
N LEU A 49 24.66 8.77 -17.41
CA LEU A 49 24.87 7.78 -16.36
C LEU A 49 25.81 8.39 -15.32
N PRO A 50 25.39 8.58 -14.05
CA PRO A 50 26.32 8.94 -12.99
C PRO A 50 27.28 7.77 -12.75
N SER A 51 28.55 8.01 -13.03
CA SER A 51 29.65 7.10 -12.73
C SER A 51 29.79 7.01 -11.20
N PHE A 52 29.28 5.93 -10.62
CA PHE A 52 29.50 5.63 -9.20
C PHE A 52 30.87 4.96 -9.04
N PRO A 53 31.77 5.50 -8.21
CA PRO A 53 33.06 4.87 -7.97
C PRO A 53 32.87 3.51 -7.27
N PRO A 54 33.72 2.51 -7.58
CA PRO A 54 33.65 1.21 -6.93
C PRO A 54 33.89 1.34 -5.43
N ARG A 55 33.04 0.67 -4.65
CA ARG A 55 33.17 0.54 -3.19
C ARG A 55 34.35 -0.37 -2.91
N ILE A 56 35.51 0.20 -2.61
CA ILE A 56 36.70 -0.53 -2.18
C ILE A 56 36.42 -1.08 -0.78
N TRP A 57 36.22 -2.40 -0.70
CA TRP A 57 36.15 -3.13 0.56
C TRP A 57 37.57 -3.23 1.11
N SER A 58 37.85 -2.54 2.21
CA SER A 58 39.10 -2.71 2.96
C SER A 58 38.90 -3.87 3.95
N PRO A 59 39.73 -4.93 3.89
CA PRO A 59 39.75 -5.93 4.95
C PRO A 59 40.36 -5.33 6.21
N ASP A 60 39.63 -5.41 7.32
CA ASP A 60 40.10 -5.00 8.63
C ASP A 60 41.33 -5.81 9.04
N THR A 61 42.39 -5.10 9.40
CA THR A 61 43.58 -5.61 10.07
C THR A 61 43.23 -6.08 11.48
N GLU A 62 43.33 -7.39 11.71
CA GLU A 62 43.35 -7.99 13.03
C GLU A 62 44.57 -7.46 13.80
N SER A 63 44.33 -6.70 14.87
CA SER A 63 45.33 -6.40 15.89
C SER A 63 45.01 -7.24 17.12
N GLU A 64 45.80 -8.28 17.32
CA GLU A 64 45.97 -8.94 18.61
C GLU A 64 46.58 -7.93 19.59
N GLU A 65 45.81 -7.47 20.57
CA GLU A 65 46.38 -6.87 21.76
C GLU A 65 45.78 -7.48 23.02
N SER A 66 46.73 -7.85 23.87
CA SER A 66 46.67 -8.80 24.96
C SER A 66 46.16 -8.16 26.26
N MET A 67 45.53 -9.02 27.07
CA MET A 67 45.55 -9.05 28.54
C MET A 67 45.49 -7.71 29.30
N LEU A 68 44.37 -7.50 30.01
CA LEU A 68 44.32 -7.35 31.48
C LEU A 68 42.84 -7.30 31.93
N GLN A 69 42.36 -8.39 32.51
CA GLN A 69 41.01 -8.48 33.10
C GLN A 69 41.04 -7.92 34.53
N GLY A 70 40.59 -6.68 34.69
CA GLY A 70 40.09 -6.18 35.98
C GLY A 70 38.57 -6.42 36.10
N PRO A 71 38.00 -6.59 37.31
CA PRO A 71 36.56 -6.70 37.51
C PRO A 71 35.89 -5.34 37.24
N ASN A 72 35.69 -5.04 35.96
CA ASN A 72 35.03 -3.85 35.47
C ASN A 72 33.53 -4.03 35.67
N THR A 73 33.02 -3.49 36.78
CA THR A 73 31.57 -3.36 37.00
C THR A 73 31.08 -2.22 36.12
N GLN A 74 31.06 -2.44 34.80
CA GLN A 74 30.41 -1.50 33.90
C GLN A 74 28.90 -1.54 34.18
N PRO A 75 28.25 -0.38 34.38
CA PRO A 75 26.80 -0.34 34.32
C PRO A 75 26.38 -0.92 32.97
N PRO A 76 25.30 -1.73 32.91
CA PRO A 76 24.90 -2.43 31.69
C PRO A 76 24.89 -1.43 30.54
N THR A 77 25.88 -1.57 29.67
CA THR A 77 26.04 -0.76 28.47
C THR A 77 24.73 -0.93 27.75
N GLN A 78 24.00 0.18 27.57
CA GLN A 78 22.73 0.23 26.87
C GLN A 78 22.99 -0.27 25.44
N GLY A 79 22.86 -1.58 25.28
CA GLY A 79 23.25 -2.30 24.09
C GLY A 79 22.55 -1.70 22.91
N ALA A 80 23.37 -1.32 21.93
CA ALA A 80 23.04 -0.90 20.56
C ALA A 80 21.54 -0.92 20.31
N ALA A 81 20.92 0.27 20.39
CA ALA A 81 19.50 0.56 20.22
C ALA A 81 18.76 -0.50 19.38
N SER A 82 18.45 -1.63 20.00
CA SER A 82 17.62 -2.66 19.42
C SER A 82 16.35 -1.91 19.07
N ARG A 83 15.87 -2.04 17.83
CA ARG A 83 14.66 -1.39 17.34
C ARG A 83 13.50 -1.86 18.20
N HIS A 84 13.37 -1.29 19.41
CA HIS A 84 12.58 -1.85 20.48
C HIS A 84 11.15 -1.76 20.03
N ARG A 85 10.56 -2.92 19.75
CA ARG A 85 9.16 -3.02 19.40
C ARG A 85 8.36 -2.36 20.52
N TRP A 86 7.49 -1.41 20.18
CA TRP A 86 6.65 -0.75 21.18
C TRP A 86 5.73 -1.77 21.84
N THR A 87 5.86 -1.92 23.17
CA THR A 87 4.99 -2.80 23.95
C THR A 87 3.59 -2.20 24.06
N SER A 88 2.60 -3.03 24.39
CA SER A 88 1.23 -2.56 24.59
C SER A 88 1.14 -1.54 25.74
N ASP A 89 1.90 -1.75 26.82
CA ASP A 89 1.94 -0.83 27.96
C ASP A 89 2.64 0.49 27.61
N GLU A 90 3.74 0.46 26.84
CA GLU A 90 4.38 1.68 26.35
C GLU A 90 3.43 2.51 25.50
N LYS A 91 2.67 1.87 24.59
CA LYS A 91 1.67 2.57 23.78
C LYS A 91 0.56 3.18 24.65
N ARG A 92 0.08 2.44 25.65
CA ARG A 92 -0.94 2.95 26.60
C ARG A 92 -0.41 4.17 27.36
N ARG A 93 0.82 4.11 27.86
CA ARG A 93 1.48 5.24 28.53
C ARG A 93 1.66 6.43 27.60
N LEU A 94 2.07 6.20 26.34
CA LEU A 94 2.24 7.27 25.36
C LEU A 94 0.93 8.02 25.13
N LEU A 95 -0.17 7.30 24.97
CA LEU A 95 -1.49 7.90 24.79
C LEU A 95 -1.95 8.69 26.01
N ALA A 96 -1.70 8.16 27.22
CA ALA A 96 -1.99 8.87 28.46
C ALA A 96 -1.21 10.19 28.58
N VAL A 97 0.09 10.16 28.29
CA VAL A 97 0.95 11.36 28.30
C VAL A 97 0.50 12.37 27.23
N ILE A 98 0.19 11.93 26.02
CA ILE A 98 -0.31 12.81 24.96
C ILE A 98 -1.62 13.49 25.40
N ASN A 99 -2.53 12.77 26.05
CA ASN A 99 -3.77 13.33 26.56
C ASN A 99 -3.53 14.33 27.71
N GLN A 100 -2.48 14.14 28.53
CA GLN A 100 -2.11 15.08 29.59
C GLN A 100 -1.42 16.35 29.05
N CYS A 101 -0.54 16.20 28.07
CA CYS A 101 0.19 17.33 27.44
C CYS A 101 -0.70 18.16 26.50
N ARG A 102 -1.92 17.69 26.21
CA ARG A 102 -2.89 18.43 25.40
C ARG A 102 -3.61 19.47 26.25
N GLN A 103 -3.49 20.74 25.84
CA GLN A 103 -4.24 21.84 26.45
C GLN A 103 -5.76 21.71 26.23
N SER A 104 -6.18 21.05 25.15
CA SER A 104 -7.57 20.74 24.84
C SER A 104 -7.69 19.44 24.04
N SER A 105 -8.87 18.83 23.99
CA SER A 105 -9.13 17.58 23.24
C SER A 105 -8.82 17.70 21.74
N THR A 106 -8.91 18.91 21.20
CA THR A 106 -8.64 19.26 19.79
C THR A 106 -7.31 20.02 19.59
N GLY A 107 -6.59 20.33 20.68
CA GLY A 107 -5.40 21.17 20.64
C GLY A 107 -4.17 20.49 20.01
N PRO A 108 -3.19 21.30 19.58
CA PRO A 108 -1.92 20.80 19.09
C PRO A 108 -1.17 20.04 20.20
N ILE A 109 -0.45 18.99 19.83
CA ILE A 109 0.34 18.19 20.76
C ILE A 109 1.74 18.81 20.88
N VAL A 110 2.14 19.17 22.10
CA VAL A 110 3.48 19.65 22.40
C VAL A 110 4.45 18.47 22.50
N TRP A 111 4.99 18.06 21.35
CA TRP A 111 5.85 16.87 21.24
C TRP A 111 7.14 16.89 22.09
N PRO A 112 7.81 18.03 22.33
CA PRO A 112 8.96 18.08 23.23
C PRO A 112 8.65 17.57 24.65
N ASP A 113 7.50 17.96 25.21
CA ASP A 113 7.08 17.53 26.55
C ASP A 113 6.81 16.02 26.60
N VAL A 114 6.25 15.47 25.51
CA VAL A 114 6.05 14.03 25.36
C VAL A 114 7.40 13.31 25.30
N GLN A 115 8.38 13.84 24.55
CA GLN A 115 9.71 13.24 24.46
C GLN A 115 10.43 13.22 25.81
N GLU A 116 10.30 14.27 26.63
CA GLU A 116 10.94 14.34 27.95
C GLU A 116 10.47 13.20 28.89
N ARG A 117 9.24 12.72 28.71
CA ARG A 117 8.68 11.56 29.42
C ARG A 117 9.14 10.21 28.86
N PHE A 118 9.67 10.18 27.64
CA PHE A 118 10.12 8.97 26.93
C PHE A 118 11.59 9.12 26.49
N LYS A 119 12.50 9.36 27.43
CA LYS A 119 13.94 9.61 27.15
C LYS A 119 14.62 8.50 26.36
N HIS A 120 14.12 7.26 26.46
CA HIS A 120 14.62 6.10 25.71
C HIS A 120 14.06 6.00 24.28
N ARG A 121 13.17 6.91 23.87
CA ARG A 121 12.54 6.91 22.54
C ARG A 121 12.79 8.26 21.86
N SER A 122 13.02 8.22 20.55
CA SER A 122 13.09 9.46 19.77
C SER A 122 11.70 10.06 19.60
N LEU A 123 11.64 11.39 19.47
CA LEU A 123 10.39 12.12 19.17
C LEU A 123 9.70 11.61 17.90
N ILE A 124 10.48 11.26 16.88
CA ILE A 124 9.98 10.67 15.63
C ILE A 124 9.27 9.34 15.91
N ALA A 125 9.85 8.47 16.74
CA ALA A 125 9.24 7.19 17.10
C ALA A 125 7.91 7.39 17.86
N CYS A 126 7.85 8.35 18.78
CA CYS A 126 6.61 8.69 19.50
C CYS A 126 5.52 9.19 18.55
N ARG A 127 5.86 10.11 17.62
CA ARG A 127 4.93 10.61 16.59
C ARG A 127 4.40 9.50 15.71
N ASP A 128 5.27 8.65 15.18
CA ASP A 128 4.90 7.57 14.28
C ASP A 128 3.92 6.59 14.91
N VAL A 129 4.13 6.23 16.17
CA VAL A 129 3.25 5.33 16.91
C VAL A 129 1.89 5.96 17.14
N TYR A 130 1.86 7.24 17.54
CA TYR A 130 0.61 7.96 17.74
C TYR A 130 -0.20 8.09 16.44
N TYR A 131 0.41 8.52 15.33
CA TYR A 131 -0.29 8.63 14.05
C TYR A 131 -0.69 7.26 13.48
N ARG A 132 0.05 6.19 13.79
CA ARG A 132 -0.38 4.83 13.46
C ARG A 132 -1.60 4.42 14.29
N PHE A 133 -1.65 4.78 15.56
CA PHE A 133 -2.80 4.53 16.43
C PHE A 133 -4.04 5.30 15.98
N LEU A 134 -3.92 6.60 15.65
CA LEU A 134 -5.03 7.38 15.10
C LEU A 134 -5.57 6.77 13.80
N ARG A 135 -4.68 6.31 12.91
CA ARG A 135 -5.09 5.59 11.69
C ARG A 135 -5.87 4.32 11.99
N GLN A 136 -5.51 3.59 13.04
CA GLN A 136 -6.24 2.39 13.47
C GLN A 136 -7.60 2.73 14.09
N GLN A 137 -7.71 3.79 14.89
CA GLN A 137 -8.99 4.22 15.45
C GLN A 137 -9.96 4.70 14.38
N ALA A 138 -9.48 5.49 13.41
CA ALA A 138 -10.30 5.94 12.28
C ALA A 138 -10.88 4.76 11.46
N THR A 139 -10.18 3.63 11.40
CA THR A 139 -10.69 2.43 10.73
C THR A 139 -11.74 1.64 11.53
N VAL A 140 -11.78 1.75 12.85
CA VAL A 140 -12.70 0.95 13.71
C VAL A 140 -14.13 1.50 13.70
N VAL A 141 -14.30 2.81 13.53
CA VAL A 141 -15.64 3.44 13.55
C VAL A 141 -16.45 3.15 12.27
N ALA A 142 -15.85 2.51 11.26
CA ALA A 142 -16.46 2.34 9.95
C ALA A 142 -17.14 0.98 9.71
N SER A 143 -17.06 -0.03 10.59
CA SER A 143 -17.62 -1.37 10.27
C SER A 143 -17.81 -2.31 11.48
N ASP A 144 -19.05 -2.58 11.88
CA ASP A 144 -19.39 -3.60 12.91
C ASP A 144 -19.38 -5.05 12.39
N ASP A 145 -18.98 -5.31 11.14
CA ASP A 145 -19.18 -6.62 10.50
C ASP A 145 -17.88 -7.27 9.99
N HIS A 146 -16.78 -7.12 10.72
CA HIS A 146 -15.43 -7.31 10.19
C HIS A 146 -14.48 -8.15 11.06
N LYS A 147 -14.75 -9.45 11.18
CA LYS A 147 -13.74 -10.42 11.70
C LYS A 147 -12.50 -10.58 10.80
N SER A 148 -12.42 -9.89 9.66
CA SER A 148 -11.17 -9.71 8.90
C SER A 148 -10.89 -8.28 8.40
N GLY A 149 -11.65 -7.27 8.87
CA GLY A 149 -11.27 -5.84 8.88
C GLY A 149 -11.06 -5.10 7.55
N ARG A 150 -10.95 -5.79 6.42
CA ARG A 150 -10.62 -5.14 5.14
C ARG A 150 -11.90 -4.71 4.44
N GLN A 151 -12.18 -3.40 4.50
CA GLN A 151 -13.22 -2.77 3.71
C GLN A 151 -13.04 -3.18 2.24
N LYS A 152 -14.05 -3.84 1.67
CA LYS A 152 -14.05 -4.23 0.25
C LYS A 152 -14.26 -2.97 -0.60
N TYR A 153 -13.53 -2.85 -1.70
CA TYR A 153 -13.75 -1.81 -2.70
C TYR A 153 -15.05 -2.12 -3.47
N SER A 154 -15.92 -1.12 -3.60
CA SER A 154 -17.11 -1.26 -4.46
C SER A 154 -16.71 -1.26 -5.95
N ALA A 155 -17.59 -1.77 -6.82
CA ALA A 155 -17.36 -1.72 -8.26
C ALA A 155 -17.21 -0.29 -8.79
N THR A 156 -17.98 0.66 -8.26
CA THR A 156 -17.88 2.08 -8.61
C THR A 156 -16.55 2.69 -8.17
N GLU A 157 -16.03 2.31 -6.99
CA GLU A 157 -14.72 2.72 -6.52
C GLU A 157 -13.59 2.17 -7.39
N ILE A 158 -13.70 0.90 -7.80
CA ILE A 158 -12.70 0.25 -8.67
C ILE A 158 -12.67 0.93 -10.03
N GLN A 159 -13.83 1.19 -10.64
CA GLN A 159 -13.91 1.90 -11.91
C GLN A 159 -13.30 3.29 -11.79
N LYS A 160 -13.65 4.03 -10.75
CA LYS A 160 -13.14 5.39 -10.55
C LYS A 160 -11.63 5.41 -10.32
N LEU A 161 -11.12 4.46 -9.56
CA LEU A 161 -9.68 4.32 -9.33
C LEU A 161 -8.93 4.06 -10.66
N ASN A 162 -9.44 3.17 -11.52
CA ASN A 162 -8.87 2.95 -12.86
C ASN A 162 -8.86 4.23 -13.71
N GLU A 163 -9.96 4.99 -13.73
CA GLU A 163 -10.05 6.26 -14.45
C GLU A 163 -9.01 7.27 -13.96
N LEU A 164 -8.89 7.43 -12.64
CA LEU A 164 -7.98 8.40 -12.03
C LEU A 164 -6.51 8.01 -12.22
N VAL A 165 -6.18 6.71 -12.13
CA VAL A 165 -4.82 6.23 -12.41
C VAL A 165 -4.47 6.41 -13.88
N ARG A 166 -5.41 6.16 -14.79
CA ARG A 166 -5.22 6.46 -16.22
C ARG A 166 -5.03 7.95 -16.48
N LYS A 167 -5.73 8.82 -15.74
CA LYS A 167 -5.66 10.29 -15.89
C LYS A 167 -4.38 10.90 -15.33
N TYR A 168 -3.97 10.51 -14.11
CA TYR A 168 -2.87 11.15 -13.38
C TYR A 168 -1.57 10.33 -13.32
N GLY A 169 -1.61 9.07 -13.74
CA GLY A 169 -0.48 8.13 -13.72
C GLY A 169 -0.23 7.47 -12.35
N GLU A 170 0.63 6.45 -12.35
CA GLU A 170 1.02 5.65 -11.17
C GLU A 170 1.99 6.36 -10.21
N HIS A 171 2.33 7.62 -10.45
CA HIS A 171 3.22 8.39 -9.56
C HIS A 171 2.47 9.40 -8.69
N SER A 172 1.19 9.64 -8.98
CA SER A 172 0.40 10.75 -8.42
C SER A 172 -0.63 10.31 -7.36
N TRP A 173 -0.27 9.37 -6.49
CA TRP A 173 -1.22 8.75 -5.54
C TRP A 173 -1.84 9.71 -4.53
N THR A 174 -1.15 10.80 -4.18
CA THR A 174 -1.72 11.84 -3.31
C THR A 174 -2.91 12.52 -4.00
N THR A 175 -2.77 12.85 -5.28
CA THR A 175 -3.84 13.42 -6.11
C THR A 175 -4.96 12.41 -6.29
N VAL A 176 -4.64 11.16 -6.66
CA VAL A 176 -5.65 10.10 -6.82
C VAL A 176 -6.47 9.90 -5.55
N ALA A 177 -5.83 9.88 -4.37
CA ALA A 177 -6.54 9.71 -3.10
C ALA A 177 -7.51 10.86 -2.80
N ARG A 178 -7.08 12.11 -3.05
CA ARG A 178 -7.92 13.30 -2.87
C ARG A 178 -9.12 13.30 -3.82
N GLU A 179 -8.91 12.94 -5.08
CA GLU A 179 -9.98 12.87 -6.09
C GLU A 179 -10.94 11.72 -5.82
N MET A 180 -10.44 10.58 -5.31
CA MET A 180 -11.29 9.48 -4.86
C MET A 180 -12.19 9.92 -3.70
N GLU A 181 -11.64 10.61 -2.69
CA GLU A 181 -12.41 11.15 -1.57
C GLU A 181 -13.48 12.13 -2.03
N ALA A 182 -13.14 13.04 -2.96
CA ALA A 182 -14.10 13.99 -3.53
C ALA A 182 -15.22 13.28 -4.34
N ALA A 183 -14.90 12.21 -5.06
CA ALA A 183 -15.86 11.51 -5.91
C ALA A 183 -16.75 10.52 -5.15
N THR A 184 -16.23 9.84 -4.13
CA THR A 184 -16.95 8.75 -3.44
C THR A 184 -17.37 9.11 -2.02
N GLY A 185 -16.85 10.21 -1.47
CA GLY A 185 -17.02 10.59 -0.06
C GLY A 185 -16.24 9.71 0.91
N ILE A 186 -15.45 8.74 0.44
CA ILE A 186 -14.72 7.79 1.28
C ILE A 186 -13.25 8.20 1.34
N SER A 187 -12.83 8.73 2.49
CA SER A 187 -11.45 9.10 2.74
C SER A 187 -10.59 7.85 3.02
N ARG A 188 -9.61 7.56 2.16
CA ARG A 188 -8.58 6.55 2.43
C ARG A 188 -7.18 7.09 2.19
N HIS A 189 -6.22 6.60 2.96
CA HIS A 189 -4.81 6.95 2.78
C HIS A 189 -4.31 6.47 1.40
N LYS A 190 -3.53 7.31 0.70
CA LYS A 190 -2.97 7.02 -0.65
C LYS A 190 -2.29 5.66 -0.79
N GLY A 191 -1.61 5.21 0.27
CA GLY A 191 -0.94 3.90 0.31
C GLY A 191 -1.90 2.72 0.19
N VAL A 192 -3.17 2.87 0.59
CA VAL A 192 -4.19 1.82 0.45
C VAL A 192 -4.55 1.63 -1.03
N TYR A 193 -4.80 2.73 -1.75
CA TYR A 193 -5.05 2.69 -3.20
C TYR A 193 -3.85 2.15 -3.99
N LEU A 194 -2.64 2.61 -3.67
CA LEU A 194 -1.41 2.09 -4.27
C LEU A 194 -1.23 0.58 -4.02
N SER A 195 -1.44 0.13 -2.78
CA SER A 195 -1.34 -1.29 -2.44
C SER A 195 -2.36 -2.12 -3.20
N TYR A 196 -3.60 -1.65 -3.28
CA TYR A 196 -4.68 -2.33 -4.00
C TYR A 196 -4.46 -2.35 -5.51
N TRP A 197 -3.96 -1.24 -6.07
CA TRP A 197 -3.56 -1.17 -7.48
C TRP A 197 -2.49 -2.22 -7.80
N ASN A 198 -1.39 -2.20 -7.06
CA ASN A 198 -0.26 -3.11 -7.29
C ASN A 198 -0.61 -4.59 -7.08
N SER A 199 -1.61 -4.90 -6.26
CA SER A 199 -2.03 -6.27 -5.99
C SER A 199 -3.09 -6.81 -6.94
N THR A 200 -3.95 -5.95 -7.48
CA THR A 200 -5.23 -6.41 -8.07
C THR A 200 -5.59 -5.72 -9.39
N LEU A 201 -5.35 -4.42 -9.52
CA LEU A 201 -5.80 -3.66 -10.71
C LEU A 201 -4.71 -3.42 -11.74
N CYS A 202 -3.44 -3.44 -11.34
CA CYS A 202 -2.33 -3.26 -12.25
C CYS A 202 -2.42 -4.31 -13.38
N PRO A 203 -2.40 -3.91 -14.66
CA PRO A 203 -2.49 -4.86 -15.77
C PRO A 203 -1.44 -5.97 -15.69
N LYS A 204 -0.22 -5.63 -15.23
CA LYS A 204 0.85 -6.61 -14.98
C LYS A 204 0.51 -7.60 -13.87
N ALA A 205 -0.19 -7.17 -12.83
CA ALA A 205 -0.62 -8.07 -11.77
C ALA A 205 -1.71 -9.03 -12.25
N GLN A 206 -2.57 -8.58 -13.17
CA GLN A 206 -3.65 -9.39 -13.74
C GLN A 206 -3.14 -10.40 -14.78
N SER A 207 -2.13 -10.01 -15.58
CA SER A 207 -1.51 -10.90 -16.57
C SER A 207 -0.41 -11.80 -16.00
N ALA A 208 -0.09 -11.66 -14.71
CA ALA A 208 0.98 -12.41 -14.08
C ALA A 208 0.66 -13.93 -14.09
N PRO A 209 1.56 -14.77 -14.62
CA PRO A 209 1.36 -16.21 -14.62
C PRO A 209 1.38 -16.79 -13.20
N PRO A 210 0.64 -17.89 -12.95
CA PRO A 210 0.60 -18.51 -11.62
C PRO A 210 1.99 -19.03 -11.20
N TRP A 211 2.22 -19.08 -9.88
CA TRP A 211 3.47 -19.60 -9.32
C TRP A 211 3.58 -21.11 -9.47
N THR A 212 4.51 -21.57 -10.31
CA THR A 212 4.89 -22.98 -10.40
C THR A 212 5.93 -23.35 -9.34
N ALA A 213 6.10 -24.65 -9.07
CA ALA A 213 7.14 -25.14 -8.16
C ALA A 213 8.55 -24.73 -8.63
N GLU A 214 8.81 -24.83 -9.93
CA GLU A 214 10.08 -24.41 -10.55
C GLU A 214 10.36 -22.92 -10.36
N ARG A 215 9.38 -22.06 -10.64
CA ARG A 215 9.50 -20.60 -10.44
C ARG A 215 9.72 -20.26 -8.97
N THR A 216 9.05 -20.98 -8.08
CA THR A 216 9.20 -20.80 -6.63
C THR A 216 10.61 -21.17 -6.17
N LYS A 217 11.14 -22.31 -6.61
CA LYS A 217 12.51 -22.74 -6.34
C LYS A 217 13.53 -21.73 -6.89
N ARG A 218 13.30 -21.26 -8.12
CA ARG A 218 14.12 -20.22 -8.75
C ARG A 218 14.13 -18.93 -7.93
N LEU A 219 12.98 -18.50 -7.43
CA LEU A 219 12.89 -17.32 -6.56
C LEU A 219 13.69 -17.52 -5.27
N GLN A 220 13.60 -18.68 -4.62
CA GLN A 220 14.37 -18.97 -3.39
C GLN A 220 15.88 -18.93 -3.63
N ASN A 221 16.34 -19.51 -4.74
CA ASN A 221 17.75 -19.47 -5.12
C ASN A 221 18.23 -18.02 -5.33
N LEU A 222 17.48 -17.23 -6.10
CA LEU A 222 17.82 -15.82 -6.37
C LEU A 222 17.79 -14.95 -5.11
N VAL A 223 16.90 -15.23 -4.16
CA VAL A 223 16.89 -14.53 -2.86
C VAL A 223 18.11 -14.91 -2.02
N SER A 224 18.60 -16.15 -2.13
CA SER A 224 19.81 -16.60 -1.44
C SER A 224 21.07 -15.98 -2.06
N GLU A 225 21.07 -15.80 -3.38
CA GLU A 225 22.20 -15.25 -4.15
C GLU A 225 22.30 -13.71 -4.07
N HIS A 226 21.17 -13.00 -4.23
CA HIS A 226 21.14 -11.53 -4.35
C HIS A 226 20.49 -10.82 -3.17
N GLY A 227 19.92 -11.57 -2.22
CA GLY A 227 19.20 -11.03 -1.07
C GLY A 227 17.71 -10.75 -1.32
N PRO A 228 16.97 -10.33 -0.27
CA PRO A 228 15.52 -10.23 -0.30
C PRO A 228 14.99 -8.88 -0.83
N ASP A 229 15.50 -8.40 -1.96
CA ASP A 229 15.01 -7.17 -2.61
C ASP A 229 13.98 -7.48 -3.72
N PRO A 230 12.67 -7.30 -3.46
CA PRO A 230 11.64 -7.63 -4.43
C PRO A 230 11.63 -6.72 -5.66
N VAL A 231 12.15 -5.48 -5.54
CA VAL A 231 12.19 -4.54 -6.66
C VAL A 231 13.25 -5.01 -7.65
N PHE A 232 14.46 -5.24 -7.17
CA PHE A 232 15.55 -5.77 -7.99
C PHE A 232 15.16 -7.08 -8.67
N LEU A 233 14.60 -8.04 -7.91
CA LEU A 233 14.21 -9.34 -8.43
C LEU A 233 13.11 -9.24 -9.51
N ALA A 234 12.09 -8.41 -9.30
CA ALA A 234 11.04 -8.18 -10.27
C ALA A 234 11.59 -7.59 -11.58
N TYR A 235 12.41 -6.53 -11.51
CA TYR A 235 12.92 -5.88 -12.71
C TYR A 235 13.94 -6.74 -13.47
N LYS A 236 14.80 -7.49 -12.76
CA LYS A 236 15.91 -8.22 -13.38
C LYS A 236 15.55 -9.63 -13.85
N PHE A 237 14.76 -10.36 -13.05
CA PHE A 237 14.54 -11.80 -13.28
C PHE A 237 13.09 -12.19 -13.53
N PHE A 238 12.15 -11.33 -13.13
CA PHE A 238 10.71 -11.62 -13.12
C PHE A 238 9.90 -10.44 -13.69
N PRO A 239 10.19 -9.97 -14.92
CA PRO A 239 9.59 -8.74 -15.47
C PRO A 239 8.07 -8.83 -15.65
N GLU A 240 7.51 -10.04 -15.68
CA GLU A 240 6.08 -10.30 -15.73
C GLU A 240 5.36 -10.13 -14.38
N TYR A 241 6.11 -10.04 -13.28
CA TYR A 241 5.56 -9.86 -11.94
C TYR A 241 5.80 -8.45 -11.41
N THR A 242 4.85 -7.94 -10.62
CA THR A 242 5.07 -6.71 -9.88
C THR A 242 5.95 -6.99 -8.64
N PRO A 243 6.75 -6.02 -8.16
CA PRO A 243 7.50 -6.16 -6.91
C PRO A 243 6.61 -6.57 -5.71
N TYR A 244 5.34 -6.15 -5.72
CA TYR A 244 4.37 -6.56 -4.72
C TYR A 244 4.12 -8.08 -4.74
N ILE A 245 3.90 -8.67 -5.91
CA ILE A 245 3.65 -10.13 -6.03
C ILE A 245 4.88 -10.92 -5.57
N ILE A 246 6.09 -10.47 -5.94
CA ILE A 246 7.35 -11.09 -5.49
C ILE A 246 7.45 -11.03 -3.96
N LYS A 247 7.22 -9.86 -3.36
CA LYS A 247 7.25 -9.67 -1.90
C LYS A 247 6.22 -10.53 -1.17
N ASP A 248 4.99 -10.61 -1.68
CA ASP A 248 3.94 -11.47 -1.12
C ASP A 248 4.37 -12.93 -1.13
N ARG A 249 4.88 -13.41 -2.27
CA ARG A 249 5.37 -14.79 -2.41
C ARG A 249 6.50 -15.10 -1.44
N MET A 250 7.51 -14.24 -1.34
CA MET A 250 8.62 -14.40 -0.38
C MET A 250 8.13 -14.44 1.07
N THR A 251 7.12 -13.64 1.40
CA THR A 251 6.53 -13.62 2.76
C THR A 251 5.85 -14.94 3.07
N ARG A 252 5.09 -15.51 2.13
CA ARG A 252 4.46 -16.83 2.28
C ARG A 252 5.49 -17.96 2.41
N LEU A 253 6.59 -17.90 1.64
CA LEU A 253 7.66 -18.91 1.73
C LEU A 253 8.34 -18.90 3.10
N ARG A 254 8.59 -17.70 3.67
CA ARG A 254 9.13 -17.58 5.04
C ARG A 254 8.16 -18.11 6.09
N GLN A 255 6.86 -17.88 5.91
CA GLN A 255 5.86 -18.43 6.84
C GLN A 255 5.77 -19.96 6.75
N ALA A 256 5.90 -20.52 5.55
CA ALA A 256 5.88 -21.97 5.35
C ALA A 256 7.10 -22.67 5.95
N SER A 257 8.29 -22.06 5.90
CA SER A 257 9.50 -22.65 6.49
C SER A 257 9.44 -22.69 8.02
N VAL A 258 8.89 -21.65 8.66
CA VAL A 258 8.73 -21.60 10.13
C VAL A 258 7.81 -22.71 10.62
N GLY A 259 6.72 -23.01 9.91
CA GLY A 259 5.77 -24.04 10.31
C GLY A 259 6.25 -25.49 10.12
N GLN A 260 7.36 -25.73 9.43
CA GLN A 260 7.91 -27.08 9.23
C GLN A 260 8.87 -27.51 10.34
N GLU A 261 9.44 -26.58 11.11
CA GLU A 261 10.38 -26.88 12.18
C GLU A 261 9.68 -27.29 13.50
N GLU A 262 8.38 -27.01 13.61
CA GLU A 262 7.55 -27.33 14.78
C GLU A 262 6.80 -28.68 14.67
N ARG A 263 7.13 -29.52 13.68
CA ARG A 263 6.53 -30.85 13.48
C ARG A 263 7.58 -31.94 13.50
#